data_AF-G7Z4N6-F1
#
_entry.id   AF-G7Z4N6-F1
#
_cell.length_a   1.000
_cell.length_b   1.000
_cell.length_c   1.000
_cell.angle_alpha   90.00
_cell.angle_beta   90.00
_cell.angle_gamma   90.00
#
_symmetry.space_group_name_H-M   'P 1'
#
loop_
_entity.id
_entity.type
_entity.pdbx_description
1 polymer ?
#
loop_
_entity_poly.entity_id
_entity_poly.type
_entity_poly.pdbx_seq_one_letter_code
_entity_poly.pdbx_strand_id
1 'polypeptide(L)'
;MRPIFVIAVLLPTAAATPALAAQGLDCPASLTVQAQPDAPGGWSPYPGRDSHGFAGISIVEGDRASQMTSAAPATLAPDREVRRGRSIVQVWEFSGSRRENVFLVCRYRNTQATLAADLPRQIRRCTLTLETDIRGTVLDDPKTLPQLDCR
;
A
#
# COMPACT_ATOMS: atom_id res chain seq x y z
N MET A 1 -48.86 18.34 50.58
CA MET A 1 -48.51 17.82 49.24
C MET A 1 -47.17 18.42 48.85
N ARG A 2 -46.12 17.59 48.72
CA ARG A 2 -44.73 18.01 48.45
C ARG A 2 -44.48 17.95 46.92
N PRO A 3 -44.00 19.03 46.27
CA PRO A 3 -43.60 18.95 44.87
C PRO A 3 -42.20 18.32 44.74
N ILE A 4 -42.11 17.27 43.92
CA ILE A 4 -40.87 16.57 43.57
C ILE A 4 -40.22 17.33 42.41
N PHE A 5 -39.00 17.83 42.61
CA PHE A 5 -38.17 18.39 41.55
C PHE A 5 -37.45 17.24 40.82
N VAL A 6 -37.71 17.09 39.52
CA VAL A 6 -36.99 16.16 38.64
C VAL A 6 -35.85 16.93 37.97
N ILE A 7 -34.61 16.61 38.33
CA ILE A 7 -33.41 17.14 37.68
C ILE A 7 -33.03 16.19 36.55
N ALA A 8 -33.18 16.65 35.30
CA ALA A 8 -32.71 15.94 34.12
C ALA A 8 -31.21 16.20 33.92
N VAL A 9 -30.39 15.16 34.09
CA VAL A 9 -28.95 15.20 33.83
C VAL A 9 -28.71 14.93 32.34
N LEU A 10 -28.34 15.97 31.58
CA LEU A 10 -27.80 15.82 30.22
C LEU A 10 -26.33 15.37 30.30
N LEU A 11 -26.03 14.16 29.84
CA LEU A 11 -24.67 13.69 29.60
C LEU A 11 -24.17 14.21 28.24
N PRO A 12 -23.00 14.85 28.15
CA PRO A 12 -22.39 15.20 26.88
C PRO A 12 -21.79 13.93 26.23
N THR A 13 -22.35 13.52 25.10
CA THR A 13 -21.75 12.51 24.23
C THR A 13 -20.52 13.11 23.55
N ALA A 14 -19.34 12.76 24.04
CA ALA A 14 -18.08 13.06 23.38
C ALA A 14 -17.99 12.24 22.08
N ALA A 15 -18.27 12.88 20.95
CA ALA A 15 -18.02 12.30 19.63
C ALA A 15 -16.50 12.22 19.42
N ALA A 16 -15.94 11.02 19.50
CA ALA A 16 -14.57 10.77 19.08
C ALA A 16 -14.51 10.91 17.55
N THR A 17 -14.07 12.06 17.06
CA THR A 17 -13.73 12.23 15.64
C THR A 17 -12.52 11.35 15.33
N PRO A 18 -12.59 10.44 14.34
CA PRO A 18 -11.41 9.71 13.91
C PRO A 18 -10.39 10.73 13.42
N ALA A 19 -9.20 10.70 14.02
CA ALA A 19 -8.07 11.48 13.54
C ALA A 19 -7.76 11.03 12.12
N LEU A 20 -8.04 11.88 11.13
CA LEU A 20 -7.46 11.78 9.81
C LEU A 20 -5.95 11.93 10.00
N ALA A 21 -5.25 10.81 10.14
CA ALA A 21 -3.80 10.77 10.00
C ALA A 21 -3.46 11.53 8.71
N ALA A 22 -2.47 12.43 8.78
CA ALA A 22 -1.92 13.09 7.61
C ALA A 22 -1.70 12.02 6.53
N GLN A 23 -2.41 12.14 5.41
CA GLN A 23 -2.55 11.09 4.40
C GLN A 23 -1.23 10.96 3.63
N GLY A 24 -0.23 10.33 4.26
CA GLY A 24 0.94 9.80 3.59
C GLY A 24 0.48 8.73 2.61
N LEU A 25 1.12 8.69 1.43
CA LEU A 25 0.89 7.65 0.46
C LEU A 25 1.64 6.39 0.91
N ASP A 26 1.05 5.65 1.84
CA ASP A 26 1.65 4.47 2.45
C ASP A 26 1.00 3.18 1.95
N CYS A 27 1.81 2.16 1.71
CA CYS A 27 1.30 0.81 1.47
C CYS A 27 0.95 0.14 2.80
N PRO A 28 -0.27 -0.40 2.96
CA PRO A 28 -0.62 -1.20 4.12
C PRO A 28 0.38 -2.33 4.35
N ALA A 29 0.74 -2.59 5.61
CA ALA A 29 1.67 -3.65 6.00
C ALA A 29 1.21 -5.05 5.53
N SER A 30 -0.10 -5.25 5.40
CA SER A 30 -0.69 -6.46 4.83
C SER A 30 -1.96 -6.18 4.03
N LEU A 31 -2.29 -7.12 3.14
CA LEU A 31 -3.50 -7.14 2.33
C LEU A 31 -4.27 -8.44 2.59
N THR A 32 -5.52 -8.34 3.03
CA THR A 32 -6.41 -9.51 3.10
C THR A 32 -7.06 -9.76 1.75
N VAL A 33 -6.90 -10.96 1.22
CA VAL A 33 -7.48 -11.40 -0.06
C VAL A 33 -8.51 -12.49 0.21
N GLN A 34 -9.65 -12.38 -0.46
CA GLN A 34 -10.65 -13.45 -0.53
C GLN A 34 -10.55 -14.08 -1.91
N ALA A 35 -10.41 -15.39 -1.97
CA ALA A 35 -10.30 -16.14 -3.21
C ALA A 35 -11.44 -17.14 -3.30
N GLN A 36 -12.07 -17.21 -4.47
CA GLN A 36 -13.07 -18.22 -4.79
C GLN A 36 -12.54 -19.06 -5.95
N PRO A 37 -12.25 -20.35 -5.73
CA PRO A 37 -11.74 -21.20 -6.80
C PRO A 37 -12.86 -21.60 -7.76
N ASP A 38 -12.58 -21.56 -9.06
CA ASP A 38 -13.39 -22.21 -10.07
C ASP A 38 -13.10 -23.72 -10.05
N ALA A 39 -14.05 -24.52 -9.56
CA ALA A 39 -13.89 -25.96 -9.44
C ALA A 39 -14.33 -26.71 -10.71
N PRO A 40 -13.49 -27.63 -11.25
CA PRO A 40 -13.92 -28.53 -12.30
C PRO A 40 -14.96 -29.55 -11.78
N GLY A 41 -15.65 -30.23 -12.68
CA GLY A 41 -16.70 -31.19 -12.34
C GLY A 41 -16.24 -32.27 -11.34
N GLY A 42 -17.09 -32.58 -10.36
CA GLY A 42 -16.80 -33.57 -9.31
C GLY A 42 -16.06 -33.01 -8.09
N TRP A 43 -15.61 -31.75 -8.12
CA TRP A 43 -14.97 -31.07 -7.00
C TRP A 43 -15.93 -30.06 -6.35
N SER A 44 -15.81 -29.89 -5.03
CA SER A 44 -16.54 -28.86 -4.28
C SER A 44 -15.60 -27.68 -3.99
N PRO A 45 -15.87 -26.46 -4.52
CA PRO A 45 -15.05 -25.29 -4.22
C PRO A 45 -15.30 -24.80 -2.79
N TYR A 46 -14.23 -24.40 -2.11
CA TYR A 46 -14.30 -23.74 -0.81
C TYR A 46 -13.53 -22.41 -0.88
N PRO A 47 -14.13 -21.29 -0.47
CA PRO A 47 -13.45 -19.99 -0.49
C PRO A 47 -12.30 -19.96 0.52
N GLY A 48 -11.21 -19.29 0.13
CA GLY A 48 -10.06 -18.99 0.99
C GLY A 48 -10.07 -17.53 1.43
N ARG A 49 -9.49 -17.24 2.60
CA ARG A 49 -9.24 -15.88 3.08
C ARG A 49 -7.88 -15.83 3.74
N ASP A 50 -6.94 -15.16 3.09
CA ASP A 50 -5.54 -15.12 3.49
C ASP A 50 -5.04 -13.67 3.63
N SER A 51 -4.04 -13.47 4.47
CA SER A 51 -3.37 -12.18 4.66
C SER A 51 -1.97 -12.24 4.06
N HIS A 52 -1.67 -11.27 3.20
CA HIS A 52 -0.42 -11.20 2.44
C HIS A 52 0.41 -10.01 2.91
N GLY A 53 1.66 -10.23 3.31
CA GLY A 53 2.56 -9.18 3.75
C GLY A 53 3.02 -8.27 2.61
N PHE A 54 3.30 -7.00 2.92
CA PHE A 54 3.84 -6.04 1.97
C PHE A 54 5.20 -6.51 1.41
N ALA A 55 5.32 -6.52 0.09
CA ALA A 55 6.51 -7.00 -0.63
C ALA A 55 7.37 -5.85 -1.18
N GLY A 56 6.75 -4.75 -1.60
CA GLY A 56 7.40 -3.62 -2.24
C GLY A 56 6.45 -2.89 -3.18
N ILE A 57 7.00 -2.01 -4.03
CA ILE A 57 6.19 -1.18 -4.93
C ILE A 57 6.61 -1.31 -6.39
N SER A 58 5.73 -0.86 -7.26
CA SER A 58 6.06 -0.41 -8.61
C SER A 58 5.56 1.01 -8.79
N ILE A 59 6.27 1.84 -9.54
CA ILE A 59 5.81 3.17 -9.93
C ILE A 59 5.53 3.13 -11.42
N VAL A 60 4.37 3.61 -11.84
CA VAL A 60 3.87 3.50 -13.21
C VAL A 60 3.45 4.88 -13.72
N GLU A 61 3.78 5.16 -14.98
CA GLU A 61 3.40 6.39 -15.68
C GLU A 61 2.19 6.16 -16.60
N GLY A 62 1.31 7.16 -16.68
CA GLY A 62 0.11 7.17 -17.51
C GLY A 62 -1.20 7.04 -16.73
N ASP A 63 -2.30 6.85 -17.45
CA ASP A 63 -3.62 6.65 -16.87
C ASP A 63 -3.72 5.32 -16.11
N ARG A 64 -4.11 5.37 -14.83
CA ARG A 64 -4.12 4.21 -13.94
C ARG A 64 -5.05 3.10 -14.42
N ALA A 65 -6.23 3.42 -14.95
CA ALA A 65 -7.17 2.41 -15.40
C ALA A 65 -6.60 1.63 -16.60
N SER A 66 -6.05 2.35 -17.57
CA SER A 66 -5.44 1.78 -18.78
C SER A 66 -4.18 0.97 -18.46
N GLN A 67 -3.31 1.50 -17.60
CA GLN A 67 -2.03 0.85 -17.26
C GLN A 67 -2.23 -0.42 -16.42
N MET A 68 -3.19 -0.46 -15.48
CA MET A 68 -3.46 -1.63 -14.64
C MET A 68 -3.99 -2.85 -15.41
N THR A 69 -4.56 -2.65 -16.60
CA THR A 69 -5.02 -3.74 -17.49
C THR A 69 -4.06 -4.02 -18.63
N SER A 70 -2.95 -3.28 -18.74
CA SER A 70 -1.96 -3.46 -19.79
C SER A 70 -1.13 -4.72 -19.55
N ALA A 71 -0.79 -5.44 -20.63
CA ALA A 71 0.17 -6.53 -20.57
C ALA A 71 1.61 -6.05 -20.27
N ALA A 72 1.89 -4.78 -20.55
CA ALA A 72 3.18 -4.13 -20.33
C ALA A 72 2.94 -2.71 -19.79
N PRO A 73 2.64 -2.56 -18.49
CA PRO A 73 2.49 -1.23 -17.89
C PRO A 73 3.80 -0.45 -17.99
N ALA A 74 3.70 0.87 -18.18
CA ALA A 74 4.84 1.78 -18.27
C ALA A 74 5.50 1.99 -16.89
N THR A 75 6.12 0.94 -16.38
CA THR A 75 6.77 0.90 -15.07
C THR A 75 8.09 1.66 -15.11
N LEU A 76 8.26 2.60 -14.18
CA LEU A 76 9.48 3.40 -14.04
C LEU A 76 10.51 2.65 -13.19
N ALA A 77 11.73 2.51 -13.73
CA ALA A 77 12.88 2.08 -12.95
C ALA A 77 13.27 3.15 -11.90
N PRO A 78 13.89 2.76 -10.77
CA PRO A 78 14.43 3.74 -9.84
C PRO A 78 15.57 4.53 -10.49
N ASP A 79 15.61 5.85 -10.25
CA ASP A 79 16.70 6.72 -10.70
C ASP A 79 18.02 6.37 -10.00
N ARG A 80 17.91 5.91 -8.74
CA ARG A 80 19.06 5.44 -7.96
C ARG A 80 18.71 4.17 -7.20
N GLU A 81 19.63 3.23 -7.21
CA GLU A 81 19.58 2.03 -6.39
C GLU A 81 20.93 1.86 -5.68
N VAL A 82 20.88 1.75 -4.36
CA VAL A 82 22.09 1.71 -3.53
C VAL A 82 21.99 0.63 -2.47
N ARG A 83 23.01 -0.22 -2.41
CA ARG A 83 23.15 -1.21 -1.34
C ARG A 83 23.75 -0.57 -0.08
N ARG A 84 23.17 -0.88 1.07
CA ARG A 84 23.57 -0.43 2.41
C ARG A 84 23.53 -1.62 3.37
N GLY A 85 24.66 -2.31 3.52
CA GLY A 85 24.73 -3.52 4.34
C GLY A 85 23.79 -4.63 3.83
N ARG A 86 22.80 -5.01 4.67
CA ARG A 86 21.75 -5.99 4.35
C ARG A 86 20.46 -5.32 3.86
N SER A 87 20.59 -4.18 3.21
CA SER A 87 19.46 -3.47 2.64
C SER A 87 19.81 -2.91 1.27
N ILE A 88 18.79 -2.78 0.43
CA ILE A 88 18.85 -2.02 -0.81
C ILE A 88 17.85 -0.88 -0.75
N VAL A 89 18.27 0.29 -1.20
CA VAL A 89 17.47 1.52 -1.20
C VAL A 89 17.27 1.94 -2.65
N GLN A 90 16.02 1.96 -3.08
CA GLN A 90 15.59 2.42 -4.39
C GLN A 90 14.95 3.80 -4.26
N VAL A 91 15.29 4.71 -5.18
CA VAL A 91 14.83 6.10 -5.17
C VAL A 91 14.30 6.46 -6.54
N TRP A 92 13.08 7.01 -6.54
CA TRP A 92 12.46 7.65 -7.70
C TRP A 92 12.32 9.14 -7.42
N GLU A 93 12.69 9.98 -8.38
CA GLU A 93 12.64 11.44 -8.31
C GLU A 93 11.76 12.01 -9.42
N PHE A 94 10.79 12.82 -9.04
CA PHE A 94 9.83 13.43 -9.95
C PHE A 94 10.13 14.92 -10.08
N SER A 95 10.79 15.29 -11.17
CA SER A 95 11.12 16.68 -11.46
C SER A 95 9.90 17.48 -11.95
N GLY A 96 9.79 18.74 -11.51
CA GLY A 96 8.88 19.74 -12.09
C GLY A 96 7.39 19.37 -12.20
N SER A 97 6.65 20.07 -13.05
CA SER A 97 5.27 19.69 -13.39
C SER A 97 5.28 18.43 -14.25
N ARG A 98 5.08 17.25 -13.63
CA ARG A 98 4.92 15.98 -14.35
C ARG A 98 3.93 16.14 -15.49
N ARG A 99 4.36 15.77 -16.71
CA ARG A 99 3.53 15.82 -17.92
C ARG A 99 2.43 14.76 -17.87
N GLU A 100 2.82 13.56 -17.48
CA GLU A 100 1.92 12.43 -17.31
C GLU A 100 1.51 12.23 -15.85
N ASN A 101 0.41 11.51 -15.65
CA ASN A 101 0.05 11.01 -14.33
C ASN A 101 1.03 9.91 -13.91
N VAL A 102 1.37 9.87 -12.62
CA VAL A 102 2.21 8.83 -12.05
C VAL A 102 1.45 8.27 -10.87
N PHE A 103 1.41 6.95 -10.75
CA PHE A 103 0.77 6.27 -9.64
C PHE A 103 1.66 5.16 -9.10
N LEU A 104 1.43 4.83 -7.84
CA LEU A 104 2.14 3.78 -7.13
C LEU A 104 1.27 2.54 -7.07
N VAL A 105 1.90 1.38 -7.20
CA VAL A 105 1.29 0.06 -7.03
C VAL A 105 1.97 -0.66 -5.88
N CYS A 106 1.24 -0.88 -4.78
CA CYS A 106 1.66 -1.71 -3.66
C CYS A 106 1.53 -3.19 -4.04
N ARG A 107 2.62 -3.94 -3.88
CA ARG A 107 2.69 -5.37 -4.16
C ARG A 107 2.77 -6.16 -2.86
N TYR A 108 2.14 -7.33 -2.86
CA TYR A 108 2.02 -8.20 -1.69
C TYR A 108 2.56 -9.59 -1.99
N ARG A 109 3.07 -10.26 -0.96
CA ARG A 109 3.73 -11.57 -1.08
C ARG A 109 2.71 -12.65 -1.40
N ASN A 110 3.10 -13.61 -2.25
CA ASN A 110 2.31 -14.81 -2.54
C ASN A 110 0.89 -14.51 -3.07
N THR A 111 0.69 -13.38 -3.74
CA THR A 111 -0.58 -13.02 -4.39
C THR A 111 -0.34 -12.08 -5.57
N GLN A 112 -1.26 -12.10 -6.53
CA GLN A 112 -1.31 -11.11 -7.62
C GLN A 112 -2.19 -9.91 -7.27
N ALA A 113 -2.90 -9.94 -6.14
CA ALA A 113 -3.68 -8.82 -5.67
C ALA A 113 -2.76 -7.64 -5.30
N THR A 114 -3.13 -6.44 -5.75
CA THR A 114 -2.36 -5.21 -5.54
C THR A 114 -3.29 -4.08 -5.13
N LEU A 115 -2.71 -3.03 -4.54
CA LEU A 115 -3.39 -1.75 -4.33
C LEU A 115 -2.68 -0.69 -5.17
N ALA A 116 -3.44 0.22 -5.77
CA ALA A 116 -2.87 1.31 -6.56
C ALA A 116 -3.44 2.65 -6.10
N ALA A 117 -2.59 3.67 -6.07
CA ALA A 117 -2.98 5.02 -5.68
C ALA A 117 -2.20 6.06 -6.50
N ASP A 118 -2.92 7.08 -6.95
CA ASP A 118 -2.34 8.18 -7.73
C ASP A 118 -1.36 8.97 -6.86
N LEU A 119 -0.17 9.22 -7.39
CA LEU A 119 0.87 9.92 -6.65
C LEU A 119 0.55 11.42 -6.72
N PRO A 120 0.32 12.11 -5.59
CA PRO A 120 -0.02 13.54 -5.60
C PRO A 120 1.07 14.42 -6.24
N ARG A 121 0.70 15.54 -6.88
CA ARG A 121 1.65 16.42 -7.61
C ARG A 121 2.73 17.06 -6.74
N GLN A 122 2.49 17.14 -5.44
CA GLN A 122 3.47 17.61 -4.46
C GLN A 122 4.57 16.58 -4.16
N ILE A 123 4.31 15.27 -4.35
CA ILE A 123 5.32 14.24 -4.12
C ILE A 123 6.42 14.35 -5.17
N ARG A 124 7.64 14.60 -4.71
CA ARG A 124 8.84 14.78 -5.52
C ARG A 124 9.80 13.60 -5.46
N ARG A 125 9.67 12.76 -4.44
CA ARG A 125 10.54 11.61 -4.26
C ARG A 125 9.77 10.48 -3.60
N CYS A 126 9.99 9.26 -4.09
CA CYS A 126 9.65 8.05 -3.35
C CYS A 126 10.94 7.27 -3.08
N THR A 127 11.07 6.78 -1.85
CA THR A 127 12.19 5.93 -1.42
C THR A 127 11.61 4.60 -0.93
N LEU A 128 12.11 3.50 -1.45
CA LEU A 128 11.80 2.16 -0.96
C LEU A 128 13.06 1.54 -0.37
N THR A 129 12.99 1.07 0.87
CA THR A 129 14.05 0.28 1.51
C THR A 129 13.60 -1.16 1.67
N LEU A 130 14.40 -2.08 1.14
CA LEU A 130 14.18 -3.52 1.15
C LEU A 130 15.31 -4.23 1.88
N GLU A 131 15.00 -5.27 2.65
CA GLU A 131 16.02 -6.14 3.26
C GLU A 131 16.59 -7.11 2.20
N THR A 132 17.89 -7.35 2.27
CA THR A 132 18.60 -8.27 1.37
C THR A 132 19.38 -9.32 2.14
N ASP A 133 19.66 -10.45 1.49
CA ASP A 133 20.62 -11.43 1.97
C ASP A 133 22.08 -10.90 1.91
N ILE A 134 23.02 -11.75 2.29
CA ILE A 134 24.46 -11.43 2.22
C ILE A 134 24.97 -11.23 0.79
N ARG A 135 24.26 -11.77 -0.21
CA ARG A 135 24.61 -11.64 -1.64
C ARG A 135 24.00 -10.41 -2.27
N GLY A 136 23.01 -9.79 -1.62
CA GLY A 136 22.32 -8.57 -2.08
C GLY A 136 21.00 -8.86 -2.77
N THR A 137 20.53 -10.10 -2.68
CA THR A 137 19.23 -10.50 -3.20
C THR A 137 18.16 -10.03 -2.21
N VAL A 138 17.11 -9.37 -2.71
CA VAL A 138 15.97 -8.97 -1.89
C VAL A 138 15.31 -10.20 -1.27
N LEU A 139 14.97 -10.12 0.01
CA LEU A 139 14.37 -11.24 0.72
C LEU A 139 12.87 -11.38 0.40
N ASP A 140 12.47 -12.61 0.11
CA ASP A 140 11.07 -13.00 -0.08
C ASP A 140 10.27 -13.05 1.23
N ASP A 141 10.92 -13.09 2.39
CA ASP A 141 10.28 -12.96 3.70
C ASP A 141 11.24 -12.28 4.68
N PRO A 142 11.35 -10.94 4.64
CA PRO A 142 12.28 -10.19 5.46
C PRO A 142 11.79 -10.11 6.91
N LYS A 143 12.73 -10.02 7.85
CA LYS A 143 12.36 -9.79 9.25
C LYS A 143 11.78 -8.40 9.48
N THR A 144 12.23 -7.44 8.67
CA THR A 144 11.73 -6.06 8.70
C THR A 144 10.88 -5.81 7.46
N LEU A 145 9.67 -5.26 7.65
CA LEU A 145 8.82 -4.89 6.53
C LEU A 145 9.51 -3.85 5.63
N PRO A 146 9.30 -3.91 4.30
CA PRO A 146 9.75 -2.86 3.40
C PRO A 146 9.27 -1.48 3.89
N GLN A 147 10.16 -0.49 3.83
CA GLN A 147 9.85 0.87 4.26
C GLN A 147 9.68 1.75 3.02
N LEU A 148 8.50 2.35 2.88
CA LEU A 148 8.18 3.30 1.81
C LEU A 148 8.09 4.70 2.42
N ASP A 149 8.73 5.67 1.77
CA ASP A 149 8.59 7.09 2.08
C ASP A 149 8.41 7.88 0.79
N CYS A 150 7.24 8.48 0.59
CA CYS A 150 6.93 9.35 -0.53
C CYS A 150 6.66 10.77 -0.03
N ARG A 151 7.43 11.75 -0.51
CA ARG A 151 7.36 13.16 -0.08
C ARG A 151 7.68 14.16 -1.20
#